data_AF-A0A0F7PAS0-F1
#
_entry.id   AF-A0A0F7PAS0-F1
#
_cell.length_a   1.000
_cell.length_b   1.000
_cell.length_c   1.000
_cell.angle_alpha   90.00
_cell.angle_beta   90.00
_cell.angle_gamma   90.00
#
_symmetry.space_group_name_H-M   'P 1'
#
loop_
_entity.id
_entity.type
_entity.pdbx_description
1 polymer ?
#
loop_
_entity_poly.entity_id
_entity_poly.type
_entity_poly.pdbx_seq_one_letter_code
_entity_poly.pdbx_strand_id
1 'polypeptide(L)'
;MTINPRDMDPDDLRSAAREELGGQDVDELKSRIETETETSDDGRPVHSDEVKELLLIESGADPEDLARPYLTAIPEAYAGRLTLFEWLDFVLRRAGVSRTLEAIEYYENVGWISSDVGDGLRDHVRAFREVTHSGGTTDLTMADHVLSLVYIARLSSMT
;
A
#
# COMPACT_ATOMS: atom_id res chain seq x y z
N MET A 1 -29.80 9.87 -17.04
CA MET A 1 -28.78 9.51 -18.05
C MET A 1 -27.71 8.74 -17.29
N THR A 2 -27.72 7.41 -17.34
CA THR A 2 -26.70 6.57 -16.69
C THR A 2 -25.48 6.54 -17.61
N ILE A 3 -24.51 7.42 -17.34
CA ILE A 3 -23.22 7.40 -18.03
C ILE A 3 -22.45 6.18 -17.54
N ASN A 4 -22.01 5.35 -18.47
CA ASN A 4 -21.30 4.11 -18.20
C ASN A 4 -19.83 4.47 -17.84
N PRO A 5 -19.29 4.04 -16.68
CA PRO A 5 -17.95 4.43 -16.21
C PRO A 5 -16.80 4.04 -17.16
N ARG A 6 -17.04 3.12 -18.10
CA ARG A 6 -16.06 2.68 -19.09
C ARG A 6 -15.92 3.64 -20.28
N ASP A 7 -16.83 4.59 -20.43
CA ASP A 7 -16.86 5.55 -21.54
C ASP A 7 -16.34 6.94 -21.13
N MET A 8 -15.82 7.10 -19.90
CA MET A 8 -15.18 8.34 -19.45
C MET A 8 -13.71 8.38 -19.83
N ASP A 9 -13.25 9.57 -20.25
CA ASP A 9 -11.84 9.84 -20.48
C ASP A 9 -11.09 9.84 -19.13
N PRO A 10 -9.84 9.36 -19.07
CA PRO A 10 -9.05 9.33 -17.84
C PRO A 10 -8.96 10.68 -17.10
N ASP A 11 -9.01 11.80 -17.80
CA ASP A 11 -9.01 13.13 -17.16
C ASP A 11 -10.35 13.52 -16.52
N ASP A 12 -11.47 13.02 -17.05
CA ASP A 12 -12.81 13.21 -16.48
C ASP A 12 -12.98 12.35 -15.21
N LEU A 13 -12.42 11.13 -15.23
CA LEU A 13 -12.35 10.26 -14.05
C LEU A 13 -11.48 10.88 -12.94
N ARG A 14 -10.32 11.46 -13.30
CA ARG A 14 -9.45 12.18 -12.35
C ARG A 14 -10.16 13.38 -11.72
N SER A 15 -10.92 14.12 -12.51
CA SER A 15 -11.66 15.29 -12.03
C SER A 15 -12.79 14.88 -11.08
N ALA A 16 -13.55 13.84 -11.43
CA ALA A 16 -14.60 13.29 -10.58
C ALA A 16 -14.06 12.68 -9.27
N ALA A 17 -12.94 11.95 -9.35
CA ALA A 17 -12.27 11.38 -8.18
C ALA A 17 -11.74 12.49 -7.25
N ARG A 18 -11.17 13.56 -7.79
CA ARG A 18 -10.66 14.68 -7.00
C ARG A 18 -11.77 15.49 -6.32
N GLU A 19 -12.96 15.51 -6.92
CA GLU A 19 -14.14 16.18 -6.37
C GLU A 19 -14.82 15.34 -5.26
N GLU A 20 -14.77 14.01 -5.35
CA GLU A 20 -15.23 13.11 -4.27
C GLU A 20 -14.21 12.93 -3.13
N LEU A 21 -12.91 12.94 -3.41
CA LEU A 21 -11.84 12.65 -2.43
C LEU A 21 -11.46 13.86 -1.56
N GLY A 22 -12.39 14.78 -1.35
CA GLY A 22 -12.26 15.88 -0.40
C GLY A 22 -12.20 15.40 1.05
N GLY A 23 -11.10 14.75 1.43
CA GLY A 23 -10.69 14.43 2.79
C GLY A 23 -11.45 13.30 3.48
N GLN A 24 -11.31 12.05 3.00
CA GLN A 24 -11.94 10.90 3.67
C GLN A 24 -10.99 9.75 3.98
N ASP A 25 -11.27 9.14 5.14
CA ASP A 25 -10.44 8.31 5.99
C ASP A 25 -9.95 6.99 5.34
N VAL A 26 -8.69 6.66 5.63
CA VAL A 26 -8.02 5.38 5.29
C VAL A 26 -8.86 4.16 5.71
N ASP A 27 -9.68 4.31 6.77
CA ASP A 27 -10.60 3.28 7.25
C ASP A 27 -11.79 3.02 6.31
N GLU A 28 -12.28 4.03 5.58
CA GLU A 28 -13.35 3.86 4.59
C GLU A 28 -12.83 3.13 3.35
N LEU A 29 -11.63 3.50 2.89
CA LEU A 29 -10.95 2.83 1.78
C LEU A 29 -10.66 1.36 2.13
N LYS A 30 -10.21 1.10 3.35
CA LYS A 30 -10.00 -0.24 3.90
C LYS A 30 -11.30 -1.05 3.92
N SER A 31 -12.42 -0.46 4.35
CA SER A 31 -13.73 -1.14 4.38
C SER A 31 -14.22 -1.54 2.99
N ARG A 32 -13.95 -0.73 1.97
CA ARG A 32 -14.27 -1.02 0.57
C ARG A 32 -13.46 -2.18 0.03
N ILE A 33 -12.14 -2.16 0.24
CA ILE A 33 -11.24 -3.25 -0.20
C ILE A 33 -11.63 -4.57 0.48
N GLU A 34 -11.92 -4.56 1.78
CA GLU A 34 -12.36 -5.75 2.52
C GLU A 34 -13.70 -6.29 1.96
N THR A 35 -14.68 -5.42 1.65
CA THR A 35 -15.99 -5.81 1.07
C THR A 35 -15.87 -6.39 -0.36
N GLU A 36 -14.97 -5.83 -1.18
CA GLU A 36 -14.77 -6.28 -2.57
C GLU A 36 -13.98 -7.60 -2.63
N THR A 37 -13.16 -7.90 -1.61
CA THR A 37 -12.45 -9.19 -1.49
C THR A 37 -13.35 -10.37 -1.10
N GLU A 38 -14.48 -10.13 -0.42
CA GLU A 38 -15.41 -11.21 -0.03
C GLU A 38 -16.30 -11.71 -1.17
N THR A 39 -16.34 -11.03 -2.33
CA THR A 39 -17.23 -11.37 -3.47
C THR A 39 -16.55 -11.98 -4.69
N SER A 40 -15.23 -12.21 -4.65
CA SER A 40 -14.51 -12.88 -5.76
C SER A 40 -14.48 -14.40 -5.60
N ASP A 41 -15.49 -15.07 -6.15
CA ASP A 41 -15.64 -16.55 -6.22
C ASP A 41 -14.68 -17.23 -7.24
N ASP A 42 -13.84 -16.49 -7.98
CA ASP A 42 -13.08 -17.04 -9.12
C ASP A 42 -11.57 -17.20 -8.89
N GLY A 43 -11.07 -17.01 -7.65
CA GLY A 43 -9.66 -17.28 -7.30
C GLY A 43 -8.62 -16.52 -8.16
N ARG A 44 -9.01 -15.44 -8.83
CA ARG A 44 -8.10 -14.60 -9.62
C ARG A 44 -7.41 -13.58 -8.71
N PRO A 45 -6.11 -13.30 -8.93
CA PRO A 45 -5.40 -12.33 -8.12
C PRO A 45 -6.10 -10.97 -8.27
N VAL A 46 -6.35 -10.34 -7.11
CA VAL A 46 -6.92 -9.00 -6.93
C VAL A 46 -6.44 -8.09 -8.05
N HIS A 47 -7.40 -7.47 -8.74
CA HIS A 47 -7.21 -6.76 -10.00
C HIS A 47 -6.02 -5.80 -9.92
N SER A 48 -4.92 -6.19 -10.57
CA SER A 48 -3.72 -5.35 -10.71
C SER A 48 -4.06 -3.96 -11.23
N ASP A 49 -5.18 -3.79 -11.94
CA ASP A 49 -5.60 -2.52 -12.53
C ASP A 49 -6.32 -1.62 -11.51
N GLU A 50 -7.11 -2.16 -10.58
CA GLU A 50 -7.69 -1.40 -9.47
C GLU A 50 -6.60 -0.96 -8.48
N VAL A 51 -5.66 -1.87 -8.19
CA VAL A 51 -4.51 -1.54 -7.34
C VAL A 51 -3.63 -0.47 -7.99
N LYS A 52 -3.45 -0.51 -9.31
CA LYS A 52 -2.76 0.55 -10.07
C LYS A 52 -3.54 1.86 -10.07
N GLU A 53 -4.87 1.82 -10.20
CA GLU A 53 -5.72 3.00 -10.17
C GLU A 53 -5.68 3.68 -8.79
N LEU A 54 -5.71 2.90 -7.70
CA LEU A 54 -5.49 3.40 -6.34
C LEU A 54 -4.08 3.99 -6.17
N LEU A 55 -3.06 3.33 -6.73
CA LEU A 55 -1.69 3.83 -6.77
C LEU A 55 -1.60 5.18 -7.48
N LEU A 56 -2.28 5.31 -8.62
CA LEU A 56 -2.30 6.50 -9.47
C LEU A 56 -2.94 7.68 -8.75
N ILE A 57 -4.05 7.43 -8.06
CA ILE A 57 -4.79 8.43 -7.29
C ILE A 57 -3.98 8.92 -6.09
N GLU A 58 -3.34 8.00 -5.34
CA GLU A 58 -2.62 8.35 -4.11
C GLU A 58 -1.23 8.93 -4.36
N SER A 59 -0.47 8.34 -5.29
CA SER A 59 0.90 8.82 -5.59
C SER A 59 0.92 10.07 -6.45
N GLY A 60 -0.16 10.35 -7.19
CA GLY A 60 -0.20 11.38 -8.23
C GLY A 60 0.79 11.14 -9.37
N ALA A 61 1.43 9.97 -9.42
CA ALA A 61 2.39 9.58 -10.44
C ALA A 61 1.67 8.98 -11.64
N ASP A 62 2.21 9.10 -12.85
CA ASP A 62 1.67 8.41 -14.02
C ASP A 62 1.94 6.89 -13.92
N PRO A 63 1.06 6.03 -14.46
CA PRO A 63 1.18 4.58 -14.29
C PRO A 63 2.40 4.02 -15.04
N GLU A 64 2.94 4.78 -16.00
CA GLU A 64 4.16 4.46 -16.73
C GLU A 64 5.44 4.87 -15.97
N ASP A 65 5.35 5.84 -15.05
CA ASP A 65 6.48 6.27 -14.20
C ASP A 65 6.66 5.36 -12.98
N LEU A 66 5.64 4.57 -12.64
CA LEU A 66 5.69 3.52 -11.63
C LEU A 66 6.44 2.28 -12.14
N ALA A 67 7.75 2.44 -12.32
CA ALA A 67 8.66 1.35 -12.60
C ALA A 67 9.03 0.61 -11.31
N ARG A 68 8.99 -0.73 -11.33
CA ARG A 68 9.49 -1.54 -10.21
C ARG A 68 11.03 -1.44 -10.13
N PRO A 69 11.61 -1.32 -8.92
CA PRO A 69 10.94 -1.27 -7.62
C PRO A 69 10.27 0.07 -7.32
N TYR A 70 9.04 0.02 -6.81
CA TYR A 70 8.24 1.21 -6.55
C TYR A 70 8.89 2.12 -5.51
N LEU A 71 9.45 1.56 -4.43
CA LEU A 71 10.20 2.32 -3.43
C LEU A 71 11.68 1.98 -3.50
N THR A 72 12.48 2.96 -3.95
CA THR A 72 13.93 2.80 -4.15
C THR A 72 14.76 3.32 -2.98
N ALA A 73 14.24 4.28 -2.21
CA ALA A 73 14.87 4.88 -1.05
C ALA A 73 13.85 5.10 0.07
N ILE A 74 14.32 5.20 1.33
CA ILE A 74 13.45 5.59 2.45
C ILE A 74 13.34 7.12 2.47
N PRO A 75 12.14 7.71 2.48
CA PRO A 75 11.98 9.16 2.52
C PRO A 75 12.69 9.82 3.70
N GLU A 76 13.48 10.87 3.43
CA GLU A 76 14.15 11.66 4.47
C GLU A 76 13.23 12.75 5.05
N ALA A 77 12.20 13.14 4.31
CA ALA A 77 11.23 14.13 4.74
C ALA A 77 10.45 13.64 5.97
N TYR A 78 10.12 14.56 6.89
CA TYR A 78 9.39 14.22 8.10
C TYR A 78 8.04 13.55 7.81
N ALA A 79 7.31 14.03 6.80
CA ALA A 79 6.04 13.45 6.38
C ALA A 79 6.21 11.99 5.92
N GLY A 80 7.18 11.72 5.04
CA GLY A 80 7.45 10.36 4.57
C GLY A 80 7.92 9.42 5.69
N ARG A 81 8.74 9.90 6.64
CA ARG A 81 9.11 9.11 7.83
C ARG A 81 7.90 8.79 8.72
N LEU A 82 6.97 9.73 8.89
CA LEU A 82 5.76 9.49 9.66
C LEU A 82 4.88 8.41 9.00
N THR A 83 4.68 8.52 7.67
CA THR A 83 3.95 7.52 6.88
C THR A 83 4.63 6.15 6.91
N LEU A 84 5.96 6.10 6.90
CA LEU A 84 6.71 4.85 7.05
C LEU A 84 6.42 4.18 8.39
N PHE A 85 6.45 4.94 9.48
CA PHE A 85 6.18 4.39 10.81
C PHE A 85 4.72 3.99 11.00
N GLU A 86 3.79 4.73 10.42
CA GLU A 86 2.37 4.36 10.38
C GLU A 86 2.17 3.02 9.66
N TRP A 87 2.80 2.85 8.49
CA TRP A 87 2.75 1.61 7.75
C TRP A 87 3.38 0.44 8.55
N LEU A 88 4.56 0.63 9.13
CA LEU A 88 5.21 -0.41 9.94
C LEU A 88 4.38 -0.78 11.17
N ASP A 89 3.78 0.19 11.87
CA ASP A 89 2.88 -0.07 13.00
C ASP A 89 1.66 -0.88 12.56
N PHE A 90 1.06 -0.54 11.40
CA PHE A 90 -0.03 -1.31 10.81
C PHE A 90 0.35 -2.78 10.57
N VAL A 91 1.45 -3.05 9.86
CA VAL A 91 1.87 -4.42 9.53
C VAL A 91 2.24 -5.19 10.80
N LEU A 92 2.94 -4.56 11.74
CA LEU A 92 3.34 -5.18 13.00
C LEU A 92 2.16 -5.53 13.90
N ARG A 93 1.13 -4.68 13.96
CA ARG A 93 -0.08 -4.99 14.74
C ARG A 93 -0.88 -6.14 14.16
N ARG A 94 -0.94 -6.24 12.83
CA ARG A 94 -1.63 -7.33 12.13
C ARG A 94 -0.89 -8.65 12.26
N ALA A 95 0.40 -8.67 11.93
CA ALA A 95 1.13 -9.91 11.70
C ALA A 95 2.29 -10.19 12.68
N GLY A 96 2.64 -9.20 13.50
CA GLY A 96 3.77 -9.30 14.42
C GLY A 96 5.12 -9.29 13.70
N VAL A 97 6.19 -9.32 14.50
CA VAL A 97 7.56 -9.09 14.02
C VAL A 97 8.00 -10.12 12.98
N SER A 98 7.83 -11.42 13.26
CA SER A 98 8.34 -12.48 12.39
C SER A 98 7.68 -12.45 11.01
N ARG A 99 6.35 -12.34 10.96
CA ARG A 99 5.62 -12.27 9.68
C ARG A 99 5.83 -10.96 8.95
N THR A 100 6.04 -9.86 9.66
CA THR A 100 6.41 -8.59 9.02
C THR A 100 7.75 -8.71 8.30
N LEU A 101 8.75 -9.37 8.91
CA LEU A 101 10.04 -9.62 8.26
C LEU A 101 9.89 -10.49 7.00
N GLU A 102 9.08 -11.55 7.06
CA GLU A 102 8.75 -12.39 5.90
C GLU A 102 8.02 -11.58 4.80
N ALA A 103 7.11 -10.69 5.18
CA ALA A 103 6.39 -9.83 4.24
C ALA A 103 7.33 -8.84 3.54
N ILE A 104 8.27 -8.22 4.26
CA ILE A 104 9.28 -7.32 3.67
C ILE A 104 10.16 -8.09 2.67
N GLU A 105 10.58 -9.31 2.99
CA GLU A 105 11.30 -10.18 2.04
C GLU A 105 10.46 -10.53 0.81
N TYR A 106 9.17 -10.82 1.00
CA TYR A 106 8.26 -11.01 -0.11
C TYR A 106 8.16 -9.75 -1.00
N TYR A 107 8.01 -8.56 -0.42
CA TYR A 107 7.91 -7.29 -1.15
C TYR A 107 9.18 -6.96 -1.93
N GLU A 108 10.35 -7.26 -1.39
CA GLU A 108 11.61 -7.13 -2.12
C GLU A 108 11.67 -8.10 -3.30
N ASN A 109 11.32 -9.38 -3.08
CA ASN A 109 11.35 -10.40 -4.12
C ASN A 109 10.39 -10.13 -5.30
N VAL A 110 9.20 -9.57 -5.04
CA VAL A 110 8.26 -9.18 -6.11
C VAL A 110 8.57 -7.81 -6.73
N GLY A 111 9.62 -7.15 -6.26
CA GLY A 111 10.08 -5.86 -6.75
C GLY A 111 9.15 -4.71 -6.38
N TRP A 112 8.55 -4.70 -5.20
CA TRP A 112 7.83 -3.52 -4.70
C TRP A 112 8.79 -2.54 -4.02
N ILE A 113 9.82 -3.06 -3.38
CA ILE A 113 10.87 -2.28 -2.70
C ILE A 113 12.26 -2.70 -3.22
N SER A 114 13.23 -1.80 -3.17
CA SER A 114 14.63 -2.13 -3.43
C SER A 114 15.25 -2.91 -2.26
N SER A 115 16.40 -3.56 -2.52
CA SER A 115 17.14 -4.29 -1.48
C SER A 115 17.60 -3.36 -0.35
N ASP A 116 18.08 -2.16 -0.68
CA ASP A 116 18.49 -1.14 0.29
C ASP A 116 17.33 -0.72 1.22
N VAL A 117 16.14 -0.55 0.65
CA VAL A 117 14.93 -0.26 1.43
C VAL A 117 14.52 -1.46 2.28
N GLY A 118 14.56 -2.67 1.71
CA GLY A 118 14.26 -3.91 2.43
C GLY A 118 15.11 -4.08 3.68
N ASP A 119 16.42 -3.85 3.58
CA ASP A 119 17.34 -3.92 4.72
C ASP A 119 17.04 -2.85 5.77
N GLY A 120 16.81 -1.60 5.33
CA GLY A 120 16.43 -0.51 6.24
C GLY A 120 15.12 -0.79 7.00
N LEU A 121 14.11 -1.36 6.34
CA LEU A 121 12.84 -1.72 6.98
C LEU A 121 13.01 -2.86 7.99
N ARG A 122 13.80 -3.89 7.66
CA ARG A 122 14.08 -5.01 8.57
C ARG A 122 14.76 -4.52 9.85
N ASP A 123 15.68 -3.56 9.74
CA ASP A 123 16.35 -2.98 10.90
C ASP A 123 15.39 -2.19 11.78
N HIS A 124 14.49 -1.40 11.20
CA HIS A 124 13.41 -0.74 11.95
C HIS A 124 12.51 -1.75 12.68
N VAL A 125 12.05 -2.80 11.98
CA VAL A 125 11.21 -3.85 12.59
C VAL A 125 11.93 -4.57 13.74
N ARG A 126 13.24 -4.84 13.59
CA ARG A 126 14.05 -5.44 14.66
C ARG A 126 14.17 -4.52 15.88
N ALA A 127 14.25 -3.20 15.68
CA ALA A 127 14.24 -2.22 16.77
C ALA A 127 12.88 -2.20 17.48
N PHE A 128 11.76 -2.31 16.76
CA PHE A 128 10.42 -2.40 17.36
C PHE A 128 10.22 -3.64 18.23
N ARG A 129 10.83 -4.79 17.87
CA ARG A 129 10.79 -6.02 18.68
C ARG A 129 11.33 -5.80 20.10
N GLU A 130 12.34 -4.95 20.25
CA GLU A 130 12.93 -4.67 21.56
C GLU A 130 11.99 -3.85 22.45
N VAL A 131 11.09 -3.08 21.85
CA VAL A 131 10.14 -2.20 22.54
C VAL A 131 8.81 -2.88 22.86
N THR A 132 8.35 -3.80 21.99
CA THR A 132 6.99 -4.35 22.06
C THR A 132 6.98 -5.87 22.22
N HIS A 133 6.43 -6.37 23.33
CA HIS A 133 6.32 -7.82 23.65
C HIS A 133 5.06 -8.49 23.07
N SER A 134 4.17 -7.74 22.43
CA SER A 134 2.87 -8.19 21.93
C SER A 134 2.76 -7.86 20.44
N GLY A 135 3.22 -8.77 19.59
CA GLY A 135 2.95 -8.74 18.15
C GLY A 135 1.77 -9.63 17.79
N GLY A 136 1.06 -9.30 16.70
CA GLY A 136 0.06 -10.19 16.11
C GLY A 136 0.67 -11.56 15.77
N THR A 137 -0.14 -12.63 15.83
CA THR A 137 0.30 -14.00 15.49
C THR A 137 -0.32 -14.51 14.19
N THR A 138 -0.97 -13.62 13.44
CA THR A 138 -1.79 -13.97 12.29
C THR A 138 -1.03 -13.65 11.01
N ASP A 139 -1.23 -14.44 9.96
CA ASP A 139 -0.66 -14.14 8.65
C ASP A 139 -1.35 -12.91 8.03
N LEU A 140 -0.63 -12.13 7.22
CA LEU A 140 -1.20 -11.00 6.49
C LEU A 140 -2.23 -11.50 5.47
N THR A 141 -3.38 -10.84 5.43
CA THR A 141 -4.40 -11.12 4.42
C THR A 141 -4.04 -10.46 3.09
N MET A 142 -4.70 -10.88 2.00
CA MET A 142 -4.50 -10.24 0.69
C MET A 142 -4.80 -8.73 0.75
N ALA A 143 -5.83 -8.32 1.50
CA ALA A 143 -6.16 -6.91 1.72
C ALA A 143 -5.01 -6.15 2.41
N ASP A 144 -4.34 -6.78 3.38
CA ASP A 144 -3.19 -6.17 4.06
C ASP A 144 -1.98 -5.99 3.12
N HIS A 145 -1.78 -6.92 2.18
CA HIS A 145 -0.75 -6.79 1.15
C HIS A 145 -1.07 -5.67 0.15
N VAL A 146 -2.33 -5.53 -0.28
CA VAL A 146 -2.77 -4.44 -1.16
C VAL A 146 -2.59 -3.09 -0.46
N LEU A 147 -3.00 -2.98 0.79
CA LEU A 147 -2.82 -1.74 1.56
C LEU A 147 -1.34 -1.40 1.74
N SER A 148 -0.49 -2.40 1.97
CA SER A 148 0.96 -2.20 2.04
C SER A 148 1.54 -1.68 0.73
N LEU A 149 1.05 -2.13 -0.42
CA LEU A 149 1.46 -1.60 -1.72
C LEU A 149 1.06 -0.13 -1.90
N VAL A 150 -0.14 0.27 -1.45
CA VAL A 150 -0.57 1.67 -1.45
C VAL A 150 0.36 2.54 -0.60
N TYR A 151 0.71 2.09 0.61
CA TYR A 151 1.70 2.78 1.45
C TYR A 151 3.07 2.90 0.76
N ILE A 152 3.56 1.82 0.14
CA ILE A 152 4.85 1.81 -0.57
C ILE A 152 4.86 2.83 -1.71
N ALA A 153 3.79 2.93 -2.49
CA ALA A 153 3.71 3.91 -3.56
C ALA A 153 3.55 5.35 -3.07
N ARG A 154 2.81 5.55 -1.98
CA ARG A 154 2.73 6.85 -1.31
C ARG A 154 4.10 7.29 -0.79
N LEU A 155 4.88 6.37 -0.25
CA LEU A 155 6.25 6.66 0.17
C LEU A 155 7.15 7.02 -1.01
N SER A 156 6.95 6.37 -2.16
CA SER A 156 7.68 6.66 -3.40
C SER A 156 7.41 8.07 -3.93
N SER A 157 6.19 8.60 -3.80
CA SER A 157 5.92 10.00 -4.17
C SER A 157 6.50 11.02 -3.18
N MET A 158 7.07 10.57 -2.06
CA MET A 158 7.66 11.39 -1.01
C MET A 158 9.19 11.28 -0.90
N THR A 159 9.83 10.48 -1.75
CA THR A 159 11.30 10.41 -1.91
C THR A 159 11.80 11.46 -2.87
#